data_AF-A0A1A8Q491-F1
#
_entry.id   AF-A0A1A8Q491-F1
#
_cell.length_a   1.000
_cell.length_b   1.000
_cell.length_c   1.000
_cell.angle_alpha   90.00
_cell.angle_beta   90.00
_cell.angle_gamma   90.00
#
_symmetry.space_group_name_H-M   'P 1'
#
loop_
_entity.id
_entity.type
_entity.pdbx_description
1 polymer ?
#
loop_
_entity_poly.entity_id
_entity_poly.type
_entity_poly.pdbx_seq_one_letter_code
_entity_poly.pdbx_strand_id
1 'polypeptide(L)'
;MNLERSDRRERPVARGPDMEARAGGNMGKMSVGFQRSSTSDDDSGCALEEYAWVPSGLRPEQVQMYFSCLPEDKVPYVNSPGEKHRIRQLLYQLPPHDNEVRYCHSLIEEEKRELQIFSTQRKREALGRGT
;
A
#
# COMPACT_ATOMS: atom_id res chain seq x y z
N MET A 1 -25.56 18.16 53.29
CA MET A 1 -26.78 18.70 52.65
C MET A 1 -27.11 17.78 51.48
N ASN A 2 -28.15 16.96 51.63
CA ASN A 2 -28.72 16.11 50.58
C ASN A 2 -29.79 16.91 49.81
N LEU A 3 -29.93 16.68 48.49
CA LEU A 3 -31.15 16.60 47.64
C LEU A 3 -30.76 16.90 46.18
N GLU A 4 -31.25 16.27 45.11
CA GLU A 4 -31.98 15.04 44.80
C GLU A 4 -31.95 14.84 43.27
N ARG A 5 -31.95 13.56 42.83
CA ARG A 5 -32.70 12.89 41.73
C ARG A 5 -33.12 13.70 40.48
N SER A 6 -32.95 13.19 39.26
CA SER A 6 -33.75 12.10 38.64
C SER A 6 -33.21 11.82 37.22
N ASP A 7 -32.86 10.59 36.81
CA ASP A 7 -33.70 9.47 36.31
C ASP A 7 -33.74 9.41 34.75
N ARG A 8 -33.83 8.18 34.22
CA ARG A 8 -34.11 7.77 32.82
C ARG A 8 -32.89 7.84 31.86
N ARG A 9 -32.38 6.79 31.22
CA ARG A 9 -32.84 5.43 30.88
C ARG A 9 -31.61 4.63 30.41
N GLU A 10 -31.36 3.47 31.00
CA GLU A 10 -30.62 2.39 30.33
C GLU A 10 -31.57 1.56 29.45
N ARG A 11 -31.09 1.10 28.29
CA ARG A 11 -31.74 0.13 27.38
C ARG A 11 -30.69 -0.42 26.40
N PRO A 12 -30.85 -1.66 25.88
CA PRO A 12 -30.72 -2.91 26.64
C PRO A 12 -29.72 -3.88 25.99
N VAL A 13 -29.26 -4.85 26.78
CA VAL A 13 -28.52 -6.04 26.35
C VAL A 13 -29.35 -6.86 25.36
N ALA A 14 -28.81 -7.09 24.16
CA ALA A 14 -29.36 -8.03 23.19
C ALA A 14 -29.06 -9.47 23.63
N ARG A 15 -30.11 -10.17 24.04
CA ARG A 15 -30.13 -11.59 24.42
C ARG A 15 -30.30 -12.41 23.13
N GLY A 16 -29.26 -13.08 22.67
CA GLY A 16 -29.32 -14.08 21.58
C GLY A 16 -30.00 -15.37 22.06
N PRO A 17 -30.59 -16.17 21.15
CA PRO A 17 -31.47 -17.28 21.53
C PRO A 17 -30.70 -18.50 22.02
N ASP A 18 -31.16 -19.06 23.14
CA ASP A 18 -30.78 -20.37 23.67
C ASP A 18 -31.11 -21.47 22.64
N MET A 19 -30.12 -22.28 22.28
CA MET A 19 -30.31 -23.49 21.48
C MET A 19 -30.12 -24.70 22.39
N GLU A 20 -31.19 -25.12 23.06
CA GLU A 20 -31.27 -26.39 23.76
C GLU A 20 -31.77 -27.45 22.77
N ALA A 21 -30.95 -28.46 22.47
CA ALA A 21 -31.35 -29.61 21.67
C ALA A 21 -30.88 -30.92 22.32
N ARG A 22 -31.86 -31.80 22.51
CA ARG A 22 -31.86 -33.03 23.29
C ARG A 22 -30.92 -34.12 22.74
N ALA A 23 -30.46 -34.96 23.68
CA ALA A 23 -29.83 -36.24 23.41
C ALA A 23 -30.81 -37.25 22.76
N GLY A 24 -30.29 -38.05 21.82
CA GLY A 24 -30.94 -39.22 21.25
C GLY A 24 -30.06 -39.83 20.14
N GLY A 25 -29.44 -40.98 20.40
CA GLY A 25 -28.47 -41.62 19.50
C GLY A 25 -29.07 -42.42 18.35
N ASN A 26 -28.25 -42.74 17.35
CA ASN A 26 -28.22 -44.04 16.66
C ASN A 26 -26.95 -44.16 15.79
N MET A 27 -26.31 -45.33 15.84
CA MET A 27 -25.15 -45.70 15.01
C MET A 27 -25.58 -45.92 13.56
N GLY A 28 -24.81 -45.41 12.58
CA GLY A 28 -25.04 -45.75 11.19
C GLY A 28 -24.19 -45.00 10.15
N LYS A 29 -23.18 -45.70 9.64
CA LYS A 29 -22.69 -45.68 8.24
C LYS A 29 -21.92 -44.45 7.73
N MET A 30 -20.60 -44.62 7.74
CA MET A 30 -19.63 -44.34 6.66
C MET A 30 -20.10 -43.45 5.50
N SER A 31 -19.53 -42.24 5.46
CA SER A 31 -19.29 -41.45 4.25
C SER A 31 -18.05 -40.60 4.52
N VAL A 32 -16.94 -40.88 3.83
CA VAL A 32 -15.73 -40.05 3.87
C VAL A 32 -16.08 -38.76 3.11
N GLY A 33 -16.57 -37.78 3.87
CA GLY A 33 -16.77 -36.43 3.38
C GLY A 33 -15.42 -35.77 3.18
N PHE A 34 -14.97 -35.68 1.93
CA PHE A 34 -13.92 -34.77 1.52
C PHE A 34 -14.47 -33.34 1.63
N GLN A 35 -14.55 -32.82 2.85
CA GLN A 35 -14.87 -31.43 3.13
C GLN A 35 -13.57 -30.79 3.61
N ARG A 36 -12.62 -30.64 2.68
CA ARG A 36 -11.62 -29.59 2.81
C ARG A 36 -12.38 -28.30 2.63
N SER A 37 -12.76 -27.68 3.75
CA SER A 37 -13.10 -26.26 3.78
C SER A 37 -11.84 -25.50 3.35
N SER A 38 -11.67 -25.39 2.02
CA SER A 38 -10.77 -24.40 1.44
C SER A 38 -11.35 -23.05 1.83
N THR A 39 -10.70 -22.43 2.80
CA THR A 39 -10.75 -20.99 3.01
C THR A 39 -10.40 -20.35 1.67
N SER A 40 -11.41 -19.87 0.94
CA SER A 40 -11.17 -18.94 -0.14
C SER A 40 -10.70 -17.66 0.53
N ASP A 41 -9.39 -17.40 0.45
CA ASP A 41 -8.83 -16.07 0.64
C ASP A 41 -9.49 -15.15 -0.38
N ASP A 42 -10.63 -14.58 0.00
CA ASP A 42 -11.15 -13.38 -0.63
C ASP A 42 -10.38 -12.18 -0.06
N ASP A 43 -9.05 -12.22 -0.19
CA ASP A 43 -8.22 -11.03 -0.14
C ASP A 43 -8.27 -10.39 -1.54
N SER A 44 -9.46 -9.95 -1.93
CA SER A 44 -9.68 -9.09 -3.09
C SER A 44 -9.20 -7.65 -2.82
N GLY A 45 -8.23 -7.47 -1.92
CA GLY A 45 -7.40 -6.28 -1.91
C GLY A 45 -6.50 -6.36 -3.14
N CYS A 46 -6.75 -5.54 -4.15
CA CYS A 46 -5.74 -5.28 -5.17
C CYS A 46 -4.43 -4.93 -4.44
N ALA A 47 -3.43 -5.81 -4.49
CA ALA A 47 -2.07 -5.52 -4.01
C ALA A 47 -1.45 -4.27 -4.68
N LEU A 48 -2.12 -3.69 -5.67
CA LEU A 48 -1.75 -2.42 -6.27
C LEU A 48 -2.24 -1.19 -5.49
N GLU A 49 -3.33 -1.30 -4.71
CA GLU A 49 -3.90 -0.17 -3.95
C GLU A 49 -3.04 0.21 -2.73
N GLU A 50 -2.14 -0.66 -2.29
CA GLU A 50 -1.31 -0.45 -1.11
C GLU A 50 0.00 0.31 -1.40
N TYR A 51 0.52 0.26 -2.64
CA TYR A 51 1.80 0.87 -3.02
C TYR A 51 1.62 2.19 -3.77
N ALA A 52 2.37 3.21 -3.37
CA ALA A 52 2.46 4.49 -4.08
C ALA A 52 3.22 4.38 -5.42
N TRP A 53 3.99 3.30 -5.61
CA TRP A 53 4.73 3.01 -6.84
C TRP A 53 5.11 1.54 -6.93
N VAL A 54 5.13 1.00 -8.14
CA VAL A 54 5.64 -0.35 -8.45
C VAL A 54 6.70 -0.28 -9.56
N PRO A 55 7.74 -1.12 -9.53
CA PRO A 55 8.72 -1.19 -10.61
C PRO A 55 8.07 -1.53 -11.95
N SER A 56 8.45 -0.81 -13.02
CA SER A 56 7.96 -1.09 -14.36
C SER A 56 8.50 -2.42 -14.89
N GLY A 57 7.67 -3.18 -15.60
CA GLY A 57 8.08 -4.43 -16.25
C GLY A 57 7.95 -5.68 -15.36
N LEU A 58 7.48 -5.53 -14.12
CA LEU A 58 7.11 -6.66 -13.27
C LEU A 58 5.65 -7.06 -13.51
N ARG A 59 5.39 -8.38 -13.46
CA ARG A 59 4.01 -8.88 -13.34
C ARG A 59 3.49 -8.65 -11.92
N PRO A 60 2.16 -8.54 -11.70
CA PRO A 60 1.59 -8.31 -10.37
C PRO A 60 2.09 -9.29 -9.30
N GLU A 61 2.26 -10.56 -9.65
CA GLU A 61 2.71 -11.60 -8.71
C GLU A 61 4.18 -11.44 -8.31
N GLN A 62 4.98 -10.71 -9.11
CA GLN A 62 6.40 -10.45 -8.85
C GLN A 62 6.62 -9.20 -7.98
N VAL A 63 5.62 -8.31 -7.87
CA VAL A 63 5.73 -7.05 -7.10
C VAL A 63 6.00 -7.34 -5.62
N GLN A 64 5.23 -8.26 -5.03
CA GLN A 64 5.40 -8.68 -3.63
C GLN A 64 6.79 -9.29 -3.39
N MET A 65 7.28 -10.13 -4.31
CA MET A 65 8.62 -10.72 -4.22
C MET A 65 9.74 -9.68 -4.32
N TYR A 66 9.54 -8.63 -5.11
CA TYR A 66 10.50 -7.53 -5.20
C TYR A 66 10.57 -6.76 -3.88
N PHE A 67 9.42 -6.38 -3.31
CA PHE A 67 9.40 -5.59 -2.08
C PHE A 67 9.79 -6.37 -0.83
N SER A 68 9.60 -7.69 -0.79
CA SER A 68 10.10 -8.53 0.31
C SER A 68 11.63 -8.56 0.42
N CYS A 69 12.35 -8.13 -0.63
CA CYS A 69 13.80 -7.97 -0.63
C CYS A 69 14.26 -6.62 -0.08
N LEU A 70 13.34 -5.69 0.20
CA LEU A 70 13.64 -4.38 0.77
C LEU A 70 13.42 -4.37 2.29
N PRO A 71 14.11 -3.49 3.03
CA PRO A 71 13.69 -3.14 4.38
C PRO A 71 12.26 -2.60 4.38
N GLU A 72 11.48 -3.00 5.38
CA GLU A 72 10.06 -2.62 5.55
C GLU A 72 9.85 -1.09 5.49
N ASP A 73 10.75 -0.32 6.11
CA ASP A 73 10.70 1.13 6.16
C ASP A 73 11.01 1.83 4.81
N LYS A 74 11.42 1.06 3.81
CA LYS A 74 11.68 1.51 2.43
C LYS A 74 10.66 1.02 1.42
N VAL A 75 9.73 0.14 1.80
CA VAL A 75 8.64 -0.29 0.93
C VAL A 75 7.68 0.88 0.73
N PRO A 76 7.36 1.28 -0.52
CA PRO A 76 6.67 2.53 -0.80
C PRO A 76 5.16 2.41 -0.65
N TYR A 77 4.67 2.06 0.54
CA TYR A 77 3.23 2.06 0.83
C TYR A 77 2.66 3.49 0.76
N VAL A 78 1.41 3.65 0.36
CA VAL A 78 0.74 4.96 0.30
C VAL A 78 0.75 5.63 1.68
N ASN A 79 1.19 6.90 1.73
CA ASN A 79 1.37 7.72 2.93
C ASN A 79 2.41 7.22 3.95
N SER A 80 3.30 6.32 3.56
CA SER A 80 4.27 5.69 4.47
C SER A 80 5.65 6.39 4.52
N PRO A 81 6.51 6.03 5.50
CA PRO A 81 7.93 6.42 5.48
C PRO A 81 8.67 5.97 4.22
N GLY A 82 8.32 4.81 3.65
CA GLY A 82 8.96 4.28 2.45
C GLY A 82 8.59 5.06 1.19
N GLU A 83 7.36 5.55 1.08
CA GLU A 83 6.99 6.50 0.01
C GLU A 83 7.81 7.79 0.12
N LYS A 84 7.90 8.36 1.33
CA LYS A 84 8.74 9.54 1.58
C LYS A 84 10.21 9.26 1.27
N HIS A 85 10.70 8.07 1.57
CA HIS A 85 12.06 7.65 1.23
C HIS A 85 12.26 7.63 -0.29
N ARG A 86 11.36 7.00 -1.04
CA ARG A 86 11.39 6.97 -2.50
C ARG A 86 11.37 8.38 -3.10
N ILE A 87 10.50 9.26 -2.64
CA ILE A 87 10.46 10.67 -3.10
C ILE A 87 11.81 11.36 -2.87
N ARG A 88 12.45 11.14 -1.72
CA ARG A 88 13.80 11.68 -1.45
C ARG A 88 14.84 11.11 -2.42
N GLN A 89 14.81 9.81 -2.73
CA GLN A 89 15.73 9.20 -3.71
C GLN A 89 15.53 9.80 -5.10
N LEU A 90 14.28 9.95 -5.54
CA LEU A 90 13.98 10.59 -6.82
C LEU A 90 14.51 12.03 -6.88
N LEU A 91 14.29 12.83 -5.83
CA LEU A 91 14.81 14.21 -5.79
C LEU A 91 16.34 14.26 -5.76
N TYR A 92 16.98 13.33 -5.05
CA TYR A 92 18.44 13.23 -5.00
C TYR A 92 19.04 12.96 -6.39
N GLN A 93 18.36 12.14 -7.20
CA GLN A 93 18.75 11.84 -8.58
C GLN A 93 18.49 13.00 -9.57
N LEU A 94 17.93 14.14 -9.12
CA LEU A 94 17.65 15.30 -9.97
C LEU A 94 18.51 16.51 -9.56
N PRO A 95 19.82 16.53 -9.88
CA PRO A 95 20.65 17.69 -9.64
C PRO A 95 20.05 18.96 -10.26
N PRO A 96 20.12 20.12 -9.57
CA PRO A 96 19.57 21.37 -10.10
C PRO A 96 20.30 21.83 -11.38
N HIS A 97 21.59 21.49 -11.52
CA HIS A 97 22.42 21.74 -12.70
C HIS A 97 21.86 21.11 -13.98
N ASP A 98 21.22 19.94 -13.86
CA ASP A 98 20.59 19.21 -14.97
C ASP A 98 19.23 19.82 -15.38
N ASN A 99 18.77 20.84 -14.66
CA ASN A 99 17.43 21.40 -14.80
C ASN A 99 17.45 22.85 -15.28
N GLU A 100 18.32 23.68 -14.73
CA GLU A 100 18.32 25.11 -15.00
C GLU A 100 19.73 25.68 -15.12
N VAL A 101 19.95 26.46 -16.18
CA VAL A 101 21.22 27.12 -16.51
C VAL A 101 21.80 27.91 -15.33
N ARG A 102 20.95 28.53 -14.50
CA ARG A 102 21.38 29.38 -13.37
C ARG A 102 22.21 28.65 -12.32
N TYR A 103 22.16 27.32 -12.28
CA TYR A 103 22.95 26.52 -11.35
C TYR A 103 24.30 26.08 -11.95
N CYS A 104 24.47 26.19 -13.26
CA CYS A 104 25.71 25.84 -13.95
C CYS A 104 26.69 27.01 -13.98
N HIS A 105 27.99 26.70 -14.02
CA HIS A 105 29.04 27.70 -14.14
C HIS A 105 29.58 27.75 -15.56
N SER A 106 29.70 28.96 -16.13
CA SER A 106 30.45 29.23 -17.37
C SER A 106 30.01 28.45 -18.63
N LEU A 107 28.71 28.13 -18.77
CA LEU A 107 28.19 27.54 -20.01
C LEU A 107 28.20 28.54 -21.18
N ILE A 108 28.61 28.09 -22.36
CA ILE A 108 28.45 28.85 -23.61
C ILE A 108 27.02 28.74 -24.15
N GLU A 109 26.64 29.60 -25.10
CA GLU A 109 25.26 29.64 -25.61
C GLU A 109 24.78 28.32 -26.23
N GLU A 110 25.68 27.59 -26.88
CA GLU A 110 25.37 26.26 -27.43
C GLU A 110 25.05 25.26 -26.31
N GLU A 111 25.89 25.16 -25.28
CA GLU A 111 25.67 24.30 -24.12
C GLU A 111 24.39 24.66 -23.34
N LYS A 112 24.06 25.96 -23.24
CA LYS A 112 22.80 26.41 -22.64
C LYS A 112 21.59 25.87 -23.41
N ARG A 113 21.65 25.89 -24.75
CA ARG A 113 20.59 25.37 -25.62
C ARG A 113 20.46 23.85 -25.48
N GLU A 114 21.58 23.14 -25.47
CA GLU A 114 21.60 21.68 -25.26
C GLU A 114 21.02 21.30 -23.90
N LEU A 115 21.39 22.00 -22.82
CA LEU A 115 20.84 21.78 -21.48
C LEU A 115 19.32 21.97 -21.44
N GLN A 116 18.79 22.96 -22.15
CA GLN A 116 17.34 23.17 -22.23
C GLN A 116 16.63 22.01 -22.95
N ILE A 117 17.21 21.50 -24.03
CA ILE A 117 16.69 20.34 -24.77
C ILE A 117 16.74 19.10 -23.87
N PHE A 118 17.90 18.83 -23.27
CA PHE A 118 18.11 17.69 -22.36
C PHE A 118 17.14 17.72 -21.18
N SER A 119 17.06 18.84 -20.46
CA SER A 119 16.19 18.97 -19.28
C SER A 119 14.72 18.75 -19.63
N THR A 120 14.26 19.25 -20.78
CA THR A 120 12.90 19.06 -21.27
C THR A 120 12.63 17.60 -21.63
N GLN A 121 13.55 16.96 -22.36
CA GLN A 121 13.43 15.56 -22.75
C GLN A 121 13.42 14.64 -21.52
N ARG A 122 14.37 14.84 -20.59
CA ARG A 122 14.46 14.09 -19.33
C ARG A 122 13.18 14.20 -18.50
N LYS A 123 12.61 15.41 -18.37
CA LYS A 123 11.33 15.62 -17.67
C LYS A 123 10.19 14.81 -18.29
N ARG A 124 10.14 14.76 -19.62
CA ARG A 124 9.09 14.06 -20.36
C ARG A 124 9.23 12.54 -20.26
N GLU A 125 10.46 12.03 -20.36
CA GLU A 125 10.69 10.60 -20.62
C GLU A 125 11.13 9.82 -19.38
N ALA A 126 11.81 10.46 -18.42
CA ALA A 126 12.49 9.78 -17.32
C ALA A 126 12.06 10.23 -15.91
N LEU A 127 11.26 11.28 -15.78
CA LEU A 127 10.85 11.79 -14.47
C LEU A 127 10.07 10.73 -13.68
N GLY A 128 10.47 10.47 -12.44
CA GLY A 128 9.81 9.52 -11.55
C GLY A 128 10.06 8.03 -11.87
N ARG A 129 10.96 7.72 -12.82
CA ARG A 129 11.33 6.34 -13.20
C ARG A 129 12.47 5.75 -12.37
N GLY A 130 13.21 6.57 -11.62
CA GLY A 130 14.31 6.13 -10.76
C GLY A 130 13.82 5.21 -9.63
N THR A 131 14.69 4.26 -9.26
CA THR A 131 14.53 3.35 -8.13
C THR A 131 15.11 3.94 -6.86
#